data_AF-A0A6L9L0S6-F1
#
_entry.id   AF-A0A6L9L0S6-F1
#
_cell.length_a   1.000
_cell.length_b   1.000
_cell.length_c   1.000
_cell.angle_alpha   90.00
_cell.angle_beta   90.00
_cell.angle_gamma   90.00
#
_symmetry.space_group_name_H-M   'P 1'
#
loop_
_entity.id
_entity.type
_entity.pdbx_description
1 polymer ?
#
loop_
_entity_poly.entity_id
_entity_poly.type
_entity_poly.pdbx_seq_one_letter_code
_entity_poly.pdbx_strand_id
1 'polypeptide(L)'
;MTEIIEGWQCIGCGKIDVDRPCVGICQDQKVKLVLAADFNRLLSRNKKLESIVRRLMLSKPRPDAWEKSFKALQAESTRVLSDQSASPG
;
A
#
# COMPACT_ATOMS: atom_id res chain seq x y z
N MET A 1 -5.88 9.43 -6.41
CA MET A 1 -6.65 8.89 -5.27
C MET A 1 -7.03 7.48 -5.68
N THR A 2 -6.79 6.45 -4.87
CA THR A 2 -7.14 5.06 -5.27
C THR A 2 -8.65 4.95 -5.40
N GLU A 3 -9.12 4.61 -6.60
CA GLU A 3 -10.54 4.39 -6.84
C GLU A 3 -10.94 3.04 -6.23
N ILE A 4 -12.05 3.05 -5.50
CA ILE A 4 -12.63 1.85 -4.91
C ILE A 4 -13.93 1.57 -5.65
N ILE A 5 -14.00 0.40 -6.28
CA ILE A 5 -15.23 -0.08 -6.91
C ILE A 5 -15.85 -1.17 -6.04
N GLU A 6 -17.17 -1.32 -6.14
CA GLU A 6 -17.89 -2.42 -5.52
C GLU A 6 -17.99 -3.58 -6.52
N GLY A 7 -17.86 -4.80 -6.02
CA GLY A 7 -18.01 -6.02 -6.81
C GLY A 7 -18.59 -7.16 -5.99
N TRP A 8 -18.80 -8.29 -6.64
CA TRP A 8 -19.28 -9.52 -5.99
C TRP A 8 -18.19 -10.59 -6.09
N GLN A 9 -17.92 -11.26 -4.98
CA GLN A 9 -16.98 -12.37 -4.91
C GLN A 9 -17.64 -13.63 -4.35
N CYS A 10 -17.49 -14.76 -5.04
CA CYS A 10 -17.91 -16.05 -4.50
C CYS A 10 -17.02 -16.46 -3.33
N ILE A 11 -17.60 -16.75 -2.17
CA ILE A 11 -16.86 -17.18 -0.96
C ILE A 11 -16.31 -18.61 -1.07
N GLY A 12 -16.87 -19.42 -1.98
CA GLY A 12 -16.43 -20.80 -2.18
C GLY A 12 -15.23 -20.94 -3.13
N CYS A 13 -15.28 -20.28 -4.29
CA CYS A 13 -14.27 -20.41 -5.34
C CYS A 13 -13.46 -19.13 -5.63
N GLY A 14 -13.80 -18.00 -4.98
CA GLY A 14 -13.06 -16.74 -5.10
C GLY A 14 -13.31 -15.94 -6.37
N LYS A 15 -14.20 -16.39 -7.26
CA LYS A 15 -14.53 -15.73 -8.54
C LYS A 15 -15.09 -14.33 -8.32
N ILE A 16 -14.67 -13.36 -9.15
CA ILE A 16 -15.18 -11.99 -9.19
C ILE A 16 -15.92 -11.79 -10.51
N ASP A 17 -17.19 -11.37 -10.44
CA ASP A 17 -18.11 -11.12 -11.56
C ASP A 17 -18.64 -12.35 -12.36
N VAL A 18 -19.87 -12.26 -12.88
CA VAL A 18 -20.66 -13.40 -13.39
C VAL A 18 -20.90 -13.32 -14.88
N ASP A 19 -19.98 -13.89 -15.67
CA ASP A 19 -20.25 -14.30 -17.06
C ASP A 19 -20.26 -15.84 -17.24
N ARG A 20 -20.18 -16.61 -16.14
CA ARG A 20 -20.28 -18.08 -16.19
C ARG A 20 -21.46 -18.56 -15.36
N PRO A 21 -22.23 -19.57 -15.84
CA PRO A 21 -23.39 -20.08 -15.12
C PRO A 21 -23.00 -20.56 -13.72
N CYS A 22 -23.66 -20.00 -12.71
CA CYS A 22 -23.55 -20.44 -11.32
C CYS A 22 -24.10 -21.87 -11.21
N VAL A 23 -23.28 -22.80 -10.73
CA VAL A 23 -23.65 -24.21 -10.53
C VAL A 23 -24.48 -24.46 -9.26
N GLY A 24 -25.05 -23.41 -8.65
CA GLY A 24 -25.98 -23.51 -7.52
C GLY A 24 -25.36 -23.67 -6.13
N ILE A 25 -24.03 -23.56 -5.99
CA ILE A 25 -23.30 -23.68 -4.70
C ILE A 25 -22.50 -22.41 -4.36
N CYS A 26 -22.38 -21.48 -5.31
CA CYS A 26 -21.63 -20.24 -5.09
C CYS A 26 -22.49 -19.27 -4.25
N GLN A 27 -22.02 -18.94 -3.06
CA GLN A 27 -22.55 -17.82 -2.28
C GLN A 27 -21.67 -16.60 -2.55
N ASP A 28 -22.27 -15.53 -3.06
CA ASP A 28 -21.55 -14.29 -3.35
C ASP A 28 -21.64 -13.32 -2.18
N GLN A 29 -20.54 -12.63 -1.89
CA GLN A 29 -20.50 -11.52 -0.96
C GLN A 29 -20.07 -10.24 -1.67
N LYS A 30 -20.61 -9.12 -1.21
CA LYS A 30 -20.21 -7.79 -1.70
C LYS A 30 -18.79 -7.49 -1.20
N VAL A 31 -17.91 -7.10 -2.11
CA VAL A 31 -16.51 -6.76 -1.83
C VAL A 31 -16.15 -5.38 -2.39
N LYS A 32 -15.06 -4.82 -1.86
CA LYS A 32 -14.43 -3.61 -2.39
C LYS A 32 -13.17 -3.99 -3.13
N LEU A 33 -13.03 -3.49 -4.35
CA LEU A 33 -11.90 -3.77 -5.22
C LEU A 33 -11.15 -2.48 -5.53
N VAL A 34 -9.84 -2.60 -5.68
CA VAL A 34 -8.95 -1.55 -6.15
C VAL A 34 -8.08 -2.12 -7.27
N LEU A 35 -7.60 -1.27 -8.16
CA LEU A 35 -6.64 -1.71 -9.17
C LEU A 35 -5.40 -2.28 -8.49
N ALA A 36 -4.93 -3.43 -8.97
CA ALA A 36 -3.73 -4.07 -8.45
C ALA A 36 -2.50 -3.14 -8.55
N ALA A 37 -2.44 -2.29 -9.59
CA ALA A 37 -1.41 -1.27 -9.74
C ALA A 37 -1.38 -0.28 -8.57
N ASP A 38 -2.55 0.19 -8.14
CA ASP A 38 -2.68 1.12 -7.01
C ASP A 38 -2.29 0.43 -5.69
N PHE A 39 -2.74 -0.80 -5.48
CA PHE A 39 -2.32 -1.59 -4.31
C PHE A 39 -0.80 -1.79 -4.28
N ASN A 40 -0.20 -2.18 -5.40
CA ASN A 40 1.24 -2.38 -5.50
C ASN A 40 2.04 -1.10 -5.26
N ARG A 41 1.55 0.04 -5.77
CA ARG A 41 2.14 1.36 -5.50
C ARG A 41 2.09 1.70 -4.00
N LEU A 42 0.93 1.52 -3.36
CA LEU A 42 0.77 1.75 -1.93
C LEU A 42 1.65 0.81 -1.09
N LEU A 43 1.72 -0.48 -1.46
CA LEU A 43 2.55 -1.47 -0.77
C LEU A 43 4.05 -1.13 -0.90
N SER A 44 4.51 -0.72 -2.09
CA SER A 44 5.88 -0.27 -2.31
C SER A 44 6.22 0.93 -1.43
N ARG A 45 5.33 1.92 -1.37
CA ARG A 45 5.49 3.08 -0.49
C ARG A 45 5.51 2.69 0.99
N ASN A 46 4.62 1.78 1.41
CA ASN A 46 4.57 1.32 2.80
C ASN A 46 5.89 0.65 3.21
N LYS A 47 6.48 -0.18 2.33
CA LYS A 47 7.81 -0.77 2.56
C LYS A 47 8.91 0.28 2.73
N LYS A 48 8.88 1.37 1.95
CA LYS A 48 9.84 2.48 2.11
C LYS A 48 9.67 3.19 3.45
N LEU A 49 8.43 3.47 3.87
CA LEU A 49 8.13 4.08 5.16
C LEU A 49 8.56 3.18 6.33
N GLU A 50 8.26 1.89 6.25
CA GLU A 50 8.66 0.90 7.26
C GLU A 50 10.18 0.83 7.41
N SER A 51 10.94 0.89 6.29
CA SER A 51 12.40 0.94 6.31
C SER A 51 12.93 2.15 7.10
N ILE A 52 12.32 3.33 6.91
CA ILE A 52 12.69 4.55 7.64
C ILE A 52 12.43 4.38 9.14
N VAL A 53 11.25 3.87 9.52
CA VAL A 53 10.89 3.64 10.94
C VAL A 53 11.84 2.64 11.58
N ARG A 54 12.16 1.54 10.90
CA ARG A 54 13.13 0.54 11.38
C ARG A 54 14.50 1.16 11.60
N ARG A 55 14.97 1.99 10.68
CA ARG A 55 16.25 2.71 10.82
C ARG A 55 16.22 3.70 11.97
N LEU A 56 15.13 4.46 12.15
CA LEU A 56 15.00 5.37 13.28
C LEU A 56 15.08 4.60 14.61
N MET A 57 14.36 3.49 14.75
CA MET A 57 14.38 2.66 15.96
C MET A 57 15.75 2.05 16.27
N LEU A 58 16.49 1.62 15.25
CA LEU A 58 17.76 0.91 15.42
C LEU A 58 18.99 1.84 15.47
N SER A 59 18.85 3.09 15.00
CA SER A 59 19.97 4.02 14.92
C SER A 59 20.37 4.54 16.30
N LYS A 60 21.64 4.33 16.66
CA LYS A 60 22.27 4.95 17.83
C LYS A 60 23.46 5.80 17.35
N PRO A 61 23.21 7.03 16.86
CA PRO A 61 24.29 7.89 16.37
C PRO A 61 25.21 8.30 17.53
N ARG A 62 26.47 8.59 17.19
CA ARG A 62 27.41 9.19 18.15
C ARG A 62 26.95 10.62 18.51
N PRO A 63 27.34 11.16 19.68
CA PRO A 63 26.94 12.49 20.12
C PRO A 63 27.30 13.64 19.16
N ASP A 64 28.28 13.47 18.30
CA ASP A 64 28.70 14.43 17.28
C ASP A 64 28.00 14.23 15.91
N ALA A 65 27.32 13.10 15.73
CA ALA A 65 26.74 12.67 14.46
C ALA A 65 25.20 12.60 14.46
N TRP A 66 24.53 12.87 15.60
CA TRP A 66 23.07 12.76 15.72
C TRP A 66 22.35 13.67 14.74
N GLU A 67 22.79 14.93 14.60
CA GLU A 67 22.11 15.93 13.77
C GLU A 67 22.21 15.56 12.29
N LYS A 68 23.39 15.13 11.84
CA LYS A 68 23.60 14.64 10.47
C LYS A 68 22.74 13.41 10.18
N SER A 69 22.68 12.47 11.12
CA SER A 69 21.87 11.25 10.97
C SER A 69 20.38 11.57 10.91
N PHE A 70 19.93 12.50 11.75
CA PHE A 70 18.55 12.97 11.77
C PHE A 70 18.16 13.70 10.48
N LYS A 71 18.99 14.64 10.00
CA LYS A 71 18.76 15.34 8.72
C LYS A 71 18.69 14.37 7.53
N ALA A 72 19.50 13.31 7.52
CA ALA A 72 19.45 12.28 6.49
C ALA A 72 18.09 11.54 6.49
N LEU A 73 17.59 11.14 7.68
CA LEU A 73 16.28 10.52 7.83
C LEU A 73 15.14 11.46 7.41
N GLN A 74 15.22 12.75 7.74
CA GLN A 74 14.25 13.76 7.31
C GLN A 74 14.21 13.89 5.78
N ALA A 75 15.37 14.06 5.14
CA ALA A 75 15.45 14.22 3.69
C ALA A 75 14.92 13.00 2.92
N GLU A 76 15.12 11.79 3.46
CA GLU A 76 14.52 10.57 2.91
C GLU A 76 13.01 10.51 3.13
N SER A 77 12.55 10.85 4.33
CA SER A 77 11.12 10.90 4.67
C SER A 77 10.37 11.88 3.76
N THR A 78 10.91 13.08 3.54
CA THR A 78 10.32 14.06 2.62
C THR A 78 10.15 13.49 1.22
N ARG A 79 11.17 12.81 0.66
CA ARG A 79 11.09 12.20 -0.67
C ARG A 79 10.00 11.13 -0.77
N VAL A 80 9.89 10.25 0.23
CA VAL A 80 8.88 9.17 0.24
C VAL A 80 7.45 9.72 0.43
N LEU A 81 7.30 10.84 1.14
CA LEU A 81 6.01 11.49 1.33
C LEU A 81 5.57 12.32 0.11
N SER A 82 6.51 12.96 -0.59
CA SER A 82 6.23 13.74 -1.80
C SER A 82 5.86 12.88 -3.02
N ASP A 83 6.20 11.59 -3.05
CA ASP A 83 5.87 10.63 -4.12
C ASP A 83 4.33 10.36 -4.27
N GLN A 84 3.50 11.04 -3.47
CA GLN A 84 2.03 10.95 -3.51
C GLN A 84 1.35 11.83 -4.57
N SER A 85 1.95 12.96 -4.97
CA SER A 85 1.27 13.99 -5.76
C SER A 85 1.21 13.70 -7.27
N ALA A 86 1.91 12.69 -7.75
CA ALA A 86 1.86 12.23 -9.15
C ALA A 86 0.92 11.03 -9.29
N SER A 87 -0.40 11.24 -9.20
CA SER A 87 -1.37 10.24 -9.66
C SER A 87 -2.22 10.92 -10.73
N PRO A 88 -2.31 10.37 -11.96
CA PRO A 88 -3.37 10.79 -12.88
C PRO A 88 -4.69 10.45 -12.20
N GLY A 89 -5.61 11.40 -12.18
CA GLY A 89 -7.02 11.13 -11.94
C GLY A 89 -7.67 10.51 -13.16
#